data_AF-A0A962HB93-F1
#
_entry.id   AF-A0A962HB93-F1
#
_cell.length_a   1.000
_cell.length_b   1.000
_cell.length_c   1.000
_cell.angle_alpha   90.00
_cell.angle_beta   90.00
_cell.angle_gamma   90.00
#
_symmetry.space_group_name_H-M   'P 1'
#
loop_
_entity.id
_entity.type
_entity.pdbx_description
1 polymer ?
#
loop_
_entity_poly.entity_id
_entity_poly.type
_entity_poly.pdbx_seq_one_letter_code
_entity_poly.pdbx_strand_id
1 'polypeptide(L)' 'MSPPDQGYGTVARTLHWLMAVLLMLQWLAGEKSRLFGGMSLHFSLGLTLMVLVMMRLAWRITHPAPPPPA' A
#
# COMPACT_ATOMS: atom_id res chain seq x y z
N MET A 1 23.32 7.23 -23.10
CA MET A 1 22.39 7.72 -22.06
C MET A 1 21.21 6.79 -22.05
N SER A 2 21.03 6.00 -20.99
CA SER A 2 19.80 5.22 -20.82
C SER A 2 18.62 6.18 -20.73
N PRO A 3 17.46 5.87 -21.33
CA PRO A 3 16.26 6.68 -21.19
C PRO A 3 15.97 6.89 -19.70
N PRO A 4 15.55 8.09 -19.27
CA PRO A 4 15.09 8.30 -17.90
C PRO A 4 14.00 7.26 -17.60
N ASP A 5 14.14 6.62 -16.44
CA ASP A 5 13.37 5.47 -16.00
C ASP A 5 11.87 5.70 -16.24
N GLN A 6 11.30 5.06 -17.26
CA GLN A 6 9.88 5.19 -17.64
C GLN A 6 8.92 4.48 -16.65
N GLY A 7 9.39 4.17 -15.44
CA GLY A 7 8.69 3.38 -14.44
C GLY A 7 8.11 4.22 -13.30
N TYR A 8 7.33 3.57 -12.43
CA TYR A 8 6.85 4.20 -11.20
C TYR A 8 8.02 4.69 -10.33
N GLY A 9 7.93 5.91 -9.81
CA GLY A 9 8.93 6.46 -8.89
C GLY A 9 9.11 5.64 -7.61
N THR A 10 10.25 5.82 -6.93
CA THR A 10 10.60 5.08 -5.71
C THR A 10 9.52 5.17 -4.63
N VAL A 11 8.96 6.37 -4.39
CA VAL A 11 7.88 6.57 -3.40
C VAL A 11 6.65 5.72 -3.73
N ALA A 12 6.22 5.70 -4.98
CA ALA A 12 5.05 4.93 -5.40
C ALA A 12 5.27 3.41 -5.22
N ARG A 13 6.49 2.93 -5.52
CA ARG A 13 6.87 1.53 -5.31
C ARG A 13 6.91 1.16 -3.83
N THR A 14 7.51 2.00 -2.98
CA THR A 14 7.58 1.77 -1.54
C THR A 14 6.20 1.75 -0.90
N LEU A 15 5.34 2.74 -1.20
CA LEU A 15 3.96 2.76 -0.69
C LEU A 15 3.18 1.51 -1.12
N HIS A 16 3.33 1.08 -2.37
CA HIS A 16 2.64 -0.11 -2.87
C HIS A 16 3.05 -1.39 -2.12
N TRP A 17 4.35 -1.67 -2.03
CA TRP A 17 4.84 -2.89 -1.39
C TRP A 17 4.62 -2.89 0.12
N LEU A 18 4.73 -1.73 0.79
CA LEU A 18 4.37 -1.60 2.20
C LEU A 18 2.90 -1.99 2.43
N MET A 19 1.99 -1.43 1.62
CA MET A 19 0.57 -1.76 1.72
C MET A 19 0.29 -3.23 1.42
N ALA A 20 0.97 -3.85 0.44
CA ALA A 20 0.81 -5.26 0.12
C ALA A 20 1.17 -6.16 1.32
N VAL A 21 2.28 -5.89 2.01
CA VAL A 21 2.67 -6.61 3.24
C VAL A 21 1.65 -6.39 4.34
N LEU A 22 1.22 -5.15 4.57
CA LEU A 22 0.23 -4.83 5.60
C LEU A 22 -1.14 -5.48 5.32
N LEU A 23 -1.57 -5.56 4.06
CA LEU A 23 -2.78 -6.28 3.66
C LEU A 23 -2.69 -7.78 3.96
N MET A 24 -1.51 -8.39 3.75
CA MET A 24 -1.31 -9.79 4.10
C MET A 24 -1.39 -10.00 5.62
N LEU A 25 -0.77 -9.12 6.42
CA LEU A 25 -0.88 -9.14 7.88
C LEU A 25 -2.32 -8.89 8.36
N GLN A 26 -3.04 -7.97 7.74
CA GLN A 26 -4.45 -7.67 8.01
C GLN A 26 -5.34 -8.91 7.80
N TRP A 27 -5.11 -9.62 6.71
CA TRP A 27 -5.81 -10.87 6.39
C TRP A 27 -5.54 -11.93 7.46
N LEU A 28 -4.28 -12.17 7.79
CA LEU A 28 -3.86 -13.11 8.85
C LEU A 28 -4.46 -12.76 10.22
N ALA A 29 -4.53 -11.47 10.56
CA ALA A 29 -5.14 -10.99 11.79
C ALA A 29 -6.66 -11.22 11.81
N GLY A 30 -7.32 -11.07 10.66
CA GLY A 30 -8.75 -11.36 10.49
C GLY A 30 -9.07 -12.85 10.64
N GLU A 31 -8.27 -13.71 10.01
CA GLU A 31 -8.39 -15.17 10.11
C GLU A 31 -8.26 -15.64 11.57
N LYS A 32 -7.36 -15.00 12.33
CA LYS A 32 -7.13 -15.26 13.75
C LYS A 32 -7.95 -14.36 14.68
N SER A 33 -9.01 -13.72 14.20
CA SER A 33 -9.76 -12.68 14.94
C SER A 33 -10.26 -13.12 16.31
N ARG A 34 -10.63 -14.40 16.47
CA ARG A 34 -11.11 -14.98 17.74
C ARG A 34 -10.00 -15.40 18.72
N LEU A 35 -8.74 -15.28 18.33
CA LEU A 35 -7.58 -15.70 19.11
C LEU A 35 -6.67 -14.50 19.42
N PHE A 36 -6.16 -14.43 20.65
CA PHE A 36 -5.02 -13.57 21.05
C PHE A 36 -5.06 -12.12 20.52
N GLY A 37 -6.21 -11.45 20.58
CA GLY A 37 -6.34 -10.04 20.16
C GLY A 37 -6.32 -9.81 18.64
N GLY A 38 -6.50 -10.85 17.82
CA GLY A 38 -6.52 -10.76 16.35
C GLY A 38 -7.51 -9.71 15.83
N MET A 39 -8.68 -9.57 16.46
CA MET A 39 -9.64 -8.52 16.09
C MET A 39 -9.12 -7.10 16.34
N SER A 40 -8.42 -6.87 17.45
CA SER A 40 -7.79 -5.57 17.73
C SER A 40 -6.68 -5.27 16.74
N LEU A 41 -5.86 -6.27 16.39
CA LEU A 41 -4.81 -6.13 15.38
C LEU A 41 -5.40 -5.86 13.99
N HIS A 42 -6.46 -6.58 13.60
CA HIS A 42 -7.19 -6.35 12.35
C HIS A 42 -7.76 -4.93 12.30
N PHE A 43 -8.33 -4.42 13.38
CA PHE A 43 -8.82 -3.04 13.38
C PHE A 43 -7.67 -2.02 13.19
N SER A 44 -6.58 -2.15 13.95
CA SER A 44 -5.44 -1.23 13.87
C SER A 44 -4.74 -1.25 12.53
N LEU A 45 -4.51 -2.45 11.96
CA LEU A 45 -3.92 -2.63 10.64
C LEU A 45 -4.85 -2.11 9.54
N GLY A 46 -6.18 -2.31 9.68
CA GLY A 46 -7.18 -1.77 8.77
C GLY A 46 -7.21 -0.24 8.74
N LEU A 47 -7.15 0.39 9.92
CA LEU A 47 -7.06 1.86 10.03
C LEU A 47 -5.75 2.40 9.43
N THR A 48 -4.63 1.71 9.69
CA THR A 48 -3.32 2.07 9.11
C THR A 48 -3.35 1.99 7.58
N LEU A 49 -3.92 0.90 7.04
CA LEU A 49 -4.10 0.74 5.60
C LEU A 49 -4.99 1.82 5.00
N MET A 50 -6.07 2.21 5.67
CA MET A 50 -6.94 3.30 5.22
C MET A 50 -6.17 4.60 5.04
N VAL A 51 -5.35 4.98 6.02
CA VAL A 51 -4.49 6.19 5.94
C VAL A 51 -3.49 6.07 4.78
N LEU A 52 -2.84 4.91 4.61
CA LEU A 52 -1.90 4.69 3.52
C LEU A 52 -2.58 4.73 2.14
N VAL A 53 -3.81 4.23 2.01
CA VAL A 53 -4.61 4.36 0.77
C VAL A 53 -4.84 5.83 0.44
N MET A 54 -5.22 6.66 1.43
CA MET A 54 -5.41 8.09 1.23
C MET A 54 -4.11 8.79 0.80
N MET A 55 -2.99 8.46 1.44
CA MET A 55 -1.66 8.97 1.05
C MET A 55 -1.30 8.56 -0.38
N ARG A 56 -1.57 7.31 -0.76
CA ARG A 56 -1.31 6.80 -2.11
C ARG A 56 -2.19 7.47 -3.16
N LEU A 57 -3.45 7.78 -2.82
CA LEU A 57 -4.35 8.52 -3.70
C LEU A 57 -3.87 9.96 -3.87
N ALA A 58 -3.51 10.65 -2.80
CA ALA A 58 -2.92 11.98 -2.85
C ALA A 58 -1.64 12.00 -3.68
N TRP A 59 -0.79 10.98 -3.53
CA TRP A 59 0.42 10.82 -4.35
C TRP A 59 0.07 10.65 -5.83
N ARG A 60 -0.92 9.82 -6.16
CA ARG A 60 -1.35 9.61 -7.56
C ARG A 60 -1.88 10.89 -8.21
N ILE A 61 -2.60 11.72 -7.45
CA ILE A 61 -3.16 12.98 -7.95
C ILE A 61 -2.04 14.00 -8.23
N THR A 62 -1.03 14.04 -7.36
CA THR A 62 0.09 14.98 -7.47
C THR A 62 1.22 14.50 -8.38
N HIS A 63 1.33 13.19 -8.61
CA HIS A 63 2.36 12.55 -9.41
C HIS A 63 1.71 11.57 -10.40
N PRO A 64 1.38 12.03 -11.62
CA PRO A 64 0.76 11.21 -12.66
C PRO A 64 1.57 9.96 -13.00
N ALA A 65 0.90 8.94 -13.55
CA ALA A 65 1.60 7.76 -14.08
C ALA A 65 2.52 8.14 -15.25
N PRO A 66 3.63 7.41 -15.43
CA PRO A 66 4.31 7.37 -16.71
C PRO A 66 3.32 6.96 -17.81
N PRO A 67 3.43 7.53 -19.03
CA PRO A 67 2.61 7.11 -20.16
C PRO A 67 2.84 5.62 -20.45
N PRO A 68 1.81 4.92 -20.97
CA PRO A 68 1.98 3.54 -21.39
C PRO A 68 3.04 3.43 -22.50
N PRO A 69 3.77 2.31 -22.58
CA PRO A 69 4.68 2.07 -23.69
C PRO A 69 3.94 2.14 -25.03
N ALA A 70 4.61 2.69 -26.05
CA ALA A 70 4.09 2.86 -27.40
C ALA A 70 3.91 1.53 -28.14
#